data_AF-T0K581-F1
#
_entry.id   AF-T0K581-F1
#
_cell.length_a   1.000
_cell.length_b   1.000
_cell.length_c   1.000
_cell.angle_alpha   90.00
_cell.angle_beta   90.00
_cell.angle_gamma   90.00
#
_symmetry.space_group_name_H-M   'P 1'
#
loop_
_entity.id
_entity.type
_entity.pdbx_description
1 polymer ?
#
loop_
_entity_poly.entity_id
_entity_poly.type
_entity_poly.pdbx_seq_one_letter_code
_entity_poly.pdbx_strand_id
1 'polypeptide(L)'
;MSVVGVDFGTLKTVIAVARNRGVDVITNEVSNRATPSVVGFGPKSRYLGESAKTQEISNLKNTVSCLKRLAGRTFNDPDTQIEQQYITAPLVDVNGQQDQADHSG
;
A
#
# COMPACT_ATOMS: atom_id res chain seq x y z
N MET A 1 -12.45 -22.72 -12.25
CA MET A 1 -11.52 -21.80 -11.55
C MET A 1 -12.32 -20.62 -11.04
N SER A 2 -12.07 -20.17 -9.81
CA SER A 2 -12.69 -18.96 -9.28
C SER A 2 -11.84 -17.75 -9.68
N VAL A 3 -12.47 -16.68 -10.15
CA VAL A 3 -11.83 -15.41 -10.48
C VAL A 3 -12.15 -14.41 -9.38
N VAL A 4 -11.15 -13.63 -8.97
CA VAL A 4 -11.29 -12.53 -8.00
C VAL A 4 -11.00 -11.20 -8.69
N GLY A 5 -11.83 -10.20 -8.41
CA GLY A 5 -11.57 -8.81 -8.73
C GLY A 5 -10.80 -8.15 -7.60
N VAL A 6 -9.77 -7.37 -7.95
CA VAL A 6 -8.97 -6.60 -7.00
C VAL A 6 -9.02 -5.15 -7.42
N ASP A 7 -9.64 -4.30 -6.60
CA ASP A 7 -9.50 -2.86 -6.71
C ASP A 7 -8.35 -2.42 -5.80
N PHE A 8 -7.22 -2.10 -6.40
CA PHE A 8 -6.05 -1.59 -5.69
C PHE A 8 -6.10 -0.06 -5.68
N GLY A 9 -6.69 0.53 -4.65
CA GLY A 9 -6.80 1.98 -4.48
C GLY A 9 -5.64 2.59 -3.70
N THR A 10 -5.50 3.92 -3.76
CA THR A 10 -4.42 4.66 -3.09
C THR A 10 -4.45 4.52 -1.56
N LEU A 11 -5.65 4.55 -0.96
CA LEU A 11 -5.84 4.47 0.49
C LEU A 11 -6.38 3.13 0.96
N LYS A 12 -7.19 2.47 0.13
CA LYS A 12 -7.86 1.21 0.46
C LYS A 12 -7.87 0.29 -0.76
N THR A 13 -7.81 -0.99 -0.50
CA THR A 13 -7.92 -2.09 -1.45
C THR A 13 -9.17 -2.92 -1.14
N VAL A 14 -9.89 -3.33 -2.17
CA VAL A 14 -11.11 -4.14 -2.06
C VAL A 14 -10.95 -5.39 -2.91
N ILE A 15 -11.40 -6.53 -2.38
CA ILE A 15 -11.42 -7.81 -3.09
C ILE A 15 -12.87 -8.26 -3.25
N ALA A 16 -13.26 -8.66 -4.46
CA ALA A 16 -14.58 -9.19 -4.74
C ALA A 16 -14.51 -10.50 -5.51
N VAL A 17 -15.51 -11.35 -5.34
CA VAL A 17 -15.63 -12.64 -6.05
C VAL A 17 -17.01 -12.77 -6.68
N ALA A 18 -17.06 -13.24 -7.93
CA ALA A 18 -18.31 -13.62 -8.57
C ALA A 18 -18.70 -15.04 -8.12
N ARG A 19 -19.79 -15.17 -7.36
CA ARG A 19 -20.32 -16.45 -6.86
C ARG A 19 -21.83 -16.39 -6.66
N ASN A 20 -22.51 -17.53 -6.66
CA ASN A 20 -23.95 -17.64 -6.36
C ASN A 20 -24.84 -16.68 -7.17
N ARG A 21 -24.54 -16.51 -8.46
CA ARG A 21 -25.26 -15.59 -9.37
C ARG A 21 -25.19 -14.11 -8.96
N GLY A 22 -24.18 -13.73 -8.18
CA GLY A 22 -23.91 -12.34 -7.77
C GLY A 22 -22.42 -12.06 -7.55
N VAL A 23 -22.13 -10.87 -7.02
CA VAL A 23 -20.77 -10.45 -6.63
C VAL A 23 -20.78 -10.23 -5.11
N ASP A 24 -19.80 -10.80 -4.42
CA ASP A 24 -19.61 -10.60 -2.99
C ASP A 24 -18.26 -9.95 -2.71
N VAL A 25 -18.26 -8.95 -1.83
CA VAL A 25 -17.06 -8.22 -1.41
C VAL A 25 -16.48 -8.91 -0.18
N ILE A 26 -15.26 -9.41 -0.28
CA ILE A 26 -14.65 -10.21 0.78
C ILE A 26 -14.25 -9.32 1.96
N THR A 27 -14.53 -9.79 3.17
CA THR A 27 -14.06 -9.15 4.41
C THR A 27 -12.64 -9.59 4.76
N ASN A 28 -11.86 -8.68 5.32
CA ASN A 28 -10.56 -8.98 5.92
C ASN A 28 -10.71 -9.63 7.31
N GLU A 29 -9.59 -9.86 7.99
CA GLU A 29 -9.49 -10.53 9.28
C GLU A 29 -10.20 -9.80 10.44
N VAL A 30 -10.49 -8.51 10.29
CA VAL A 30 -11.28 -7.72 11.26
C VAL A 30 -12.71 -7.44 10.76
N SER A 31 -13.20 -8.19 9.77
CA SER A 31 -14.53 -8.08 9.20
C SER A 31 -14.81 -6.80 8.38
N ASN A 32 -13.79 -6.04 8.00
CA ASN A 32 -13.92 -4.88 7.11
C ASN A 32 -13.90 -5.30 5.64
N ARG A 33 -14.74 -4.67 4.81
CA ARG A 33 -14.80 -4.93 3.33
C ARG A 33 -13.79 -4.12 2.52
N ALA A 34 -13.05 -3.23 3.16
CA ALA A 34 -12.01 -2.41 2.53
C ALA A 34 -10.78 -2.41 3.42
N THR A 35 -9.64 -2.86 2.88
CA THR A 35 -8.38 -3.01 3.61
C THR A 35 -7.50 -1.80 3.33
N PRO A 36 -6.89 -1.13 4.33
CA PRO A 36 -5.95 -0.06 4.08
C PRO A 36 -4.81 -0.46 3.12
N SER A 37 -4.49 0.37 2.12
CA SER A 37 -3.39 0.15 1.17
C SER A 37 -2.07 0.64 1.75
N VAL A 38 -1.61 -0.02 2.81
CA VAL A 38 -0.41 0.38 3.58
C VAL A 38 0.37 -0.86 4.00
N VAL A 39 1.70 -0.71 4.01
CA VAL A 39 2.64 -1.74 4.43
C VAL A 39 3.56 -1.15 5.49
N GLY A 40 3.62 -1.76 6.67
CA GLY A 40 4.58 -1.40 7.71
C GLY A 40 5.70 -2.43 7.78
N PHE A 41 6.95 -2.00 7.83
CA PHE A 41 8.10 -2.88 7.98
C PHE A 41 8.57 -2.83 9.43
N GLY A 42 8.65 -4.00 10.07
CA GLY A 42 9.27 -4.19 11.36
C GLY A 42 10.52 -5.06 11.25
N PRO A 43 11.26 -5.26 12.36
CA PRO A 43 12.56 -5.95 12.32
C PRO A 43 12.51 -7.42 11.87
N LYS A 44 11.34 -8.07 11.98
CA LYS A 44 11.18 -9.51 11.70
C LYS A 44 10.01 -9.84 10.78
N SER A 45 9.13 -8.87 10.52
CA SER A 45 7.89 -9.11 9.80
C SER A 45 7.41 -7.84 9.11
N ARG A 46 6.57 -8.05 8.09
CA ARG A 46 5.79 -7.00 7.46
C ARG A 46 4.37 -7.03 8.01
N TYR A 47 3.83 -5.86 8.25
CA TYR A 47 2.47 -5.60 8.67
C TYR A 47 1.71 -5.06 7.45
N LEU A 48 0.47 -5.49 7.25
CA LEU A 48 -0.34 -5.13 6.09
C LEU A 48 -1.72 -4.67 6.55
N GLY A 49 -2.33 -3.76 5.79
CA GLY A 49 -3.72 -3.38 6.02
C GLY A 49 -3.91 -2.70 7.38
N GLU A 50 -4.87 -3.21 8.15
CA GLU A 50 -5.26 -2.63 9.44
C GLU A 50 -4.10 -2.63 10.42
N SER A 51 -3.33 -3.73 10.48
CA SER A 51 -2.19 -3.86 11.39
C SER A 51 -1.10 -2.81 11.11
N ALA A 52 -0.82 -2.52 9.84
CA ALA A 52 0.12 -1.47 9.45
C ALA A 52 -0.44 -0.09 9.76
N LYS A 53 -1.75 0.13 9.50
CA LYS A 53 -2.39 1.42 9.75
C LYS A 53 -2.41 1.79 11.23
N THR A 54 -2.64 0.82 12.12
CA THR A 54 -2.63 1.04 13.58
C THR A 54 -1.30 1.60 14.09
N GLN A 55 -0.19 1.19 13.50
CA GLN A 55 1.16 1.62 13.90
C GLN A 55 1.76 2.70 13.00
N GLU A 56 0.99 3.28 12.07
CA GLU A 56 1.51 4.22 11.08
C GLU A 56 2.21 5.43 11.74
N ILE A 57 1.67 5.93 12.86
CA ILE A 57 2.27 7.06 13.58
C ILE A 57 3.52 6.65 14.36
N SER A 58 3.50 5.50 15.04
CA SER A 58 4.62 5.04 15.87
C SER A 58 5.78 4.46 15.05
N ASN A 59 5.50 3.97 13.84
CA ASN A 59 6.46 3.38 12.90
C ASN A 59 6.53 4.17 11.58
N LEU A 60 6.47 5.50 11.68
CA LEU A 60 6.21 6.43 10.57
C LEU A 60 7.18 6.31 9.39
N LYS A 61 8.48 6.18 9.67
CA LYS A 61 9.51 6.12 8.62
C LYS A 61 9.58 4.77 7.92
N ASN A 62 9.06 3.71 8.54
CA ASN A 62 9.06 2.36 7.97
C ASN A 62 7.64 1.93 7.53
N THR A 63 6.73 2.89 7.37
CA THR A 63 5.37 2.64 6.91
C THR A 63 5.16 3.28 5.54
N VAL A 64 4.94 2.44 4.54
CA VAL A 64 4.75 2.78 3.14
C VAL A 64 3.25 2.93 2.86
N SER A 65 2.84 4.13 2.47
CA SER A 65 1.47 4.46 2.06
C SER A 65 1.47 5.22 0.72
N CYS A 66 0.29 5.40 0.13
CA CYS A 66 0.09 6.11 -1.15
C CYS A 66 0.86 5.55 -2.36
N LEU A 67 1.36 4.31 -2.29
CA LEU A 67 2.21 3.70 -3.33
C LEU A 67 1.64 3.81 -4.75
N LYS A 68 0.32 3.70 -4.92
CA LYS A 68 -0.35 3.82 -6.23
C LYS A 68 -0.04 5.15 -6.95
N ARG A 69 0.23 6.23 -6.21
CA ARG A 69 0.58 7.53 -6.79
C ARG A 69 1.97 7.58 -7.42
N LEU A 70 2.86 6.70 -6.95
CA LEU A 70 4.27 6.61 -7.35
C LEU A 70 4.50 5.50 -8.38
N ALA A 71 3.65 4.47 -8.39
CA ALA A 71 3.77 3.32 -9.26
C ALA A 71 3.86 3.72 -10.75
N GLY A 72 4.93 3.27 -11.41
CA GLY A 72 5.17 3.52 -12.84
C GLY A 72 5.80 4.87 -13.18
N ARG A 73 6.09 5.72 -12.18
CA ARG A 73 6.74 7.03 -12.39
C ARG A 73 8.25 6.94 -12.18
N THR A 74 8.99 7.82 -12.83
CA THR A 74 10.44 7.99 -12.62
C THR A 74 10.72 8.88 -11.42
N PHE A 75 11.91 8.76 -10.81
CA PHE A 75 12.28 9.60 -9.66
C PHE A 75 12.20 11.10 -9.94
N ASN A 76 12.54 11.54 -11.16
CA ASN A 76 12.52 12.94 -11.57
C ASN A 76 11.15 13.44 -12.07
N ASP A 77 10.07 12.63 -11.96
CA ASP A 77 8.73 13.05 -12.36
C ASP A 77 8.23 14.19 -11.44
N PRO A 78 7.70 15.31 -11.97
CA PRO A 78 7.19 16.41 -11.15
C PRO A 78 6.17 15.99 -10.08
N ASP A 79 5.28 15.05 -10.39
CA ASP A 79 4.29 14.55 -9.44
C ASP A 79 4.95 13.72 -8.32
N THR A 80 6.07 13.06 -8.62
CA THR A 80 6.88 12.35 -7.61
C THR A 80 7.51 13.32 -6.63
N GLN A 81 8.05 14.43 -7.14
CA GLN A 81 8.66 15.48 -6.32
C GLN A 81 7.63 16.16 -5.41
N ILE A 82 6.38 16.31 -5.88
CA ILE A 82 5.27 16.80 -5.06
C ILE A 82 4.91 15.77 -3.98
N GLU A 83 4.72 14.49 -4.36
CA GLU A 83 4.32 13.44 -3.42
C GLU A 83 5.39 13.22 -2.33
N GLN A 84 6.67 13.38 -2.67
CA GLN A 84 7.80 13.31 -1.73
C GLN A 84 7.68 14.27 -0.52
N GLN A 85 6.93 15.36 -0.66
CA GLN A 85 6.70 16.32 0.43
C GLN A 85 5.71 15.81 1.48
N TYR A 86 4.87 14.83 1.13
CA TYR A 86 3.76 14.36 1.95
C TYR A 86 3.92 12.92 2.45
N ILE A 87 4.71 12.10 1.74
CA ILE A 87 5.03 10.76 2.18
C ILE A 87 6.13 10.78 3.26
N THR A 88 6.00 9.87 4.20
CA THR A 88 6.87 9.83 5.38
C THR A 88 8.03 8.85 5.25
N ALA A 89 7.88 7.85 4.39
CA ALA A 89 8.94 6.95 4.00
C ALA A 89 9.85 7.64 2.96
N PRO A 90 11.19 7.55 3.09
CA PRO A 90 12.10 8.15 2.14
C PRO A 90 11.98 7.50 0.75
N LEU A 91 11.95 8.31 -0.30
CA LEU A 91 12.10 7.84 -1.68
C LEU A 91 13.57 7.84 -2.08
N VAL A 92 13.97 6.80 -2.81
CA VAL A 92 15.29 6.65 -3.40
C VAL A 92 15.18 6.37 -4.90
N ASP A 93 16.21 6.79 -5.64
CA ASP A 93 16.33 6.46 -7.06
C ASP A 93 17.03 5.11 -7.23
N VAL A 94 16.41 4.23 -8.00
CA VAL A 94 16.90 2.92 -8.39
C VAL A 94 16.93 2.88 -9.92
N ASN A 95 18.11 3.17 -10.50
CA ASN A 95 18.34 3.16 -11.94
C ASN A 95 17.39 4.06 -12.77
N GLY A 96 16.97 5.21 -12.22
CA GLY A 96 16.04 6.16 -12.85
C GLY A 96 14.57 5.94 -12.46
N GLN A 97 14.26 4.88 -11.70
CA GLN A 97 12.93 4.64 -11.13
C GLN A 97 12.90 4.97 -9.65
N GLN A 98 11.77 5.46 -9.15
CA GLN A 98 11.64 5.68 -7.71
C GLN A 98 11.27 4.40 -6.98
N ASP A 99 11.76 4.28 -5.75
CA ASP A 99 11.32 3.26 -4.79
C ASP A 99 11.20 3.87 -3.39
N GLN A 100 10.29 3.35 -2.55
CA GLN A 100 10.23 3.72 -1.14
C GLN A 100 11.22 2.85 -0.36
N ALA A 101 12.22 3.47 0.24
CA ALA A 101 13.25 2.74 0.99
C ALA A 101 12.68 2.18 2.30
N ASP A 102 12.93 0.90 2.54
CA ASP A 102 12.79 0.27 3.84
C ASP A 102 14.08 0.44 4.64
N HIS A 103 13.99 0.79 5.92
CA HIS A 103 15.19 0.82 6.80
C HIS A 103 15.49 -0.56 7.42
N SER A 104 14.99 -1.64 6.83
CA SER A 104 15.40 -3.00 7.15
C SER A 104 16.76 -3.26 6.50
N GLY A 105 17.84 -2.99 7.26
CA GLY A 105 19.16 -3.51 6.93
C GLY A 105 19.20 -5.04 6.89
#